data_AF-A0A1I1C9I1-F1
#
_entry.id   AF-A0A1I1C9I1-F1
#
_cell.length_a   1.000
_cell.length_b   1.000
_cell.length_c   1.000
_cell.angle_alpha   90.00
_cell.angle_beta   90.00
_cell.angle_gamma   90.00
#
_symmetry.space_group_name_H-M   'P 1'
#
loop_
_entity.id
_entity.type
_entity.pdbx_description
1 polymer ?
#
loop_
_entity_poly.entity_id
_entity_poly.type
_entity_poly.pdbx_seq_one_letter_code
_entity_poly.pdbx_strand_id
1 'polypeptide(L)'
;MAASLRPWSSVPRPVCWLLAACLLLQLGWRVAQQQAPAQARPLPAAPPAGVARLASLGEPLAMSKAMLLYLQAFEDQPGVSLPWRALDYERLAGWLETAQTLDPRSQYALVAASEVYAGVADPRRARRMLAFVAGSFAADPQRRWPAMAQAVLVAKHQLHDLPLALGYARELRQLATGPQVPPWVREMEAFILEDMDQLDSARLVIGGLIASGQISDPHELAFLARRLDELSAKKAK
;
A
#
# COMPACT_ATOMS: atom_id res chain seq x y z
N MET A 1 -41.29 11.79 40.61
CA MET A 1 -41.32 10.33 40.85
C MET A 1 -39.89 9.82 40.88
N ALA A 2 -39.30 9.72 42.07
CA ALA A 2 -37.93 9.27 42.23
C ALA A 2 -37.90 7.73 42.18
N ALA A 3 -37.16 7.17 41.23
CA ALA A 3 -36.98 5.72 41.12
C ALA A 3 -36.25 5.20 42.35
N SER A 4 -36.96 4.50 43.23
CA SER A 4 -36.41 3.81 44.39
C SER A 4 -35.50 2.68 43.92
N LEU A 5 -34.19 2.92 43.88
CA LEU A 5 -33.18 1.90 43.64
C LEU A 5 -33.21 0.90 44.81
N ARG A 6 -33.56 -0.35 44.54
CA ARG A 6 -33.60 -1.42 45.55
C ARG A 6 -32.20 -1.67 46.13
N PRO A 7 -32.04 -1.76 47.46
CA PRO A 7 -30.75 -2.00 48.10
C PRO A 7 -30.22 -3.40 47.77
N TRP A 8 -28.91 -3.51 47.50
CA TRP A 8 -28.19 -4.73 47.11
C TRP A 8 -28.36 -5.90 48.10
N SER A 9 -28.72 -5.62 49.35
CA SER A 9 -29.04 -6.61 50.39
C SER A 9 -30.33 -7.41 50.14
N SER A 10 -31.12 -7.03 49.14
CA SER A 10 -32.39 -7.70 48.80
C SER A 10 -32.20 -8.85 47.80
N VAL A 11 -30.97 -9.06 47.32
CA VAL A 11 -30.66 -10.13 46.38
C VAL A 11 -30.55 -11.45 47.15
N PRO A 12 -31.37 -12.47 46.81
CA PRO A 12 -31.30 -13.76 47.47
C PRO A 12 -29.90 -14.35 47.34
N ARG A 13 -29.32 -14.83 48.45
CA ARG A 13 -28.04 -15.56 48.46
C ARG A 13 -27.88 -16.61 47.35
N PRO A 14 -28.90 -17.43 46.98
CA PRO A 14 -28.74 -18.38 45.87
C PRO A 14 -28.51 -17.70 44.50
N VAL A 15 -29.06 -16.50 44.29
CA VAL A 15 -28.85 -15.73 43.05
C VAL A 15 -27.40 -15.23 42.99
N CYS A 16 -26.84 -14.75 44.11
CA CYS A 16 -25.43 -14.38 44.18
C CYS A 16 -24.50 -15.56 43.89
N TRP A 17 -24.80 -16.75 44.44
CA TRP A 17 -24.04 -17.97 44.15
C TRP A 17 -24.14 -18.40 42.70
N LEU A 18 -25.32 -18.31 42.10
CA LEU A 18 -25.53 -18.64 40.69
C LEU A 18 -24.80 -17.66 39.76
N LEU A 19 -24.78 -16.38 40.12
CA LEU A 19 -24.07 -15.33 39.38
C LEU A 19 -22.55 -15.52 39.51
N ALA A 20 -22.04 -15.84 40.70
CA ALA A 20 -20.64 -16.18 40.92
C ALA A 20 -20.22 -17.44 40.15
N ALA A 21 -21.05 -18.48 40.16
CA ALA A 21 -20.81 -19.70 39.40
C ALA A 21 -20.80 -19.43 37.88
N CYS A 22 -21.74 -18.63 37.38
CA CYS A 22 -21.78 -18.23 35.98
C CYS A 22 -20.54 -17.40 35.59
N LEU A 23 -20.10 -16.50 36.48
CA LEU A 23 -18.90 -15.69 36.27
C LEU A 23 -17.63 -16.56 36.25
N LEU A 24 -17.50 -17.51 37.17
CA LEU A 24 -16.41 -18.48 37.19
C LEU A 24 -16.41 -19.39 35.96
N LEU A 25 -17.59 -19.80 35.49
CA LEU A 25 -17.74 -20.58 34.26
C LEU A 25 -17.33 -19.76 33.03
N GLN A 26 -17.71 -18.48 32.97
CA GLN A 26 -17.29 -17.55 31.92
C GLN A 26 -15.78 -17.31 31.94
N LEU A 27 -15.18 -17.16 33.12
CA LEU A 27 -13.73 -17.02 33.29
C LEU A 27 -12.99 -18.29 32.87
N GLY A 28 -13.43 -19.47 33.31
CA GLY A 28 -12.86 -20.75 32.91
C GLY A 28 -12.96 -20.97 31.40
N TRP A 29 -14.11 -20.62 30.80
CA TRP A 29 -14.31 -20.69 29.35
C TRP A 29 -13.40 -19.71 28.60
N ARG A 30 -13.26 -18.48 29.07
CA ARG A 30 -12.35 -17.47 28.48
C ARG A 30 -10.90 -17.91 28.53
N VAL A 31 -10.45 -18.46 29.66
CA VAL A 31 -9.08 -18.97 29.83
C VAL A 31 -8.83 -20.18 28.94
N ALA A 32 -9.79 -21.09 28.83
CA ALA A 32 -9.71 -22.23 27.91
C ALA A 32 -9.64 -21.79 26.44
N GLN A 33 -10.39 -20.73 26.05
CA GLN A 33 -10.30 -20.16 24.70
C GLN A 33 -8.99 -19.42 24.43
N GLN A 34 -8.39 -18.77 25.44
CA GLN A 34 -7.08 -18.11 25.31
C GLN A 34 -5.93 -19.10 25.14
N GLN A 35 -6.09 -20.34 25.59
CA GLN A 35 -5.09 -21.40 25.47
C GLN A 35 -5.18 -22.20 24.17
N ALA A 36 -6.21 -21.98 23.34
CA ALA A 36 -6.17 -22.48 21.97
C ALA A 36 -5.02 -21.75 21.25
N PRO A 37 -4.01 -22.47 20.72
CA PRO A 37 -2.94 -21.81 19.97
C PRO A 37 -3.60 -20.99 18.87
N ALA A 38 -3.32 -19.69 18.84
CA ALA A 38 -3.80 -18.82 17.80
C ALA A 38 -3.23 -19.30 16.46
N GLN A 39 -3.99 -20.17 15.80
CA GLN A 39 -3.65 -20.69 14.49
C GLN A 39 -3.90 -19.56 13.51
N ALA A 40 -2.83 -19.08 12.89
CA ALA A 40 -2.92 -18.16 11.77
C ALA A 40 -3.88 -18.75 10.74
N ARG A 41 -5.07 -18.17 10.64
CA ARG A 41 -6.00 -18.61 9.61
C ARG A 41 -5.39 -18.17 8.28
N PRO A 42 -5.28 -19.03 7.26
CA PRO A 42 -4.80 -18.59 5.96
C PRO A 42 -5.84 -17.65 5.34
N LEU A 43 -5.39 -16.54 4.76
CA LEU A 43 -6.28 -15.60 4.04
C LEU A 43 -7.03 -16.40 2.97
N PRO A 44 -8.37 -16.35 2.89
CA PRO A 44 -9.11 -17.04 1.83
C PRO A 44 -8.73 -16.50 0.45
N ALA A 45 -8.91 -17.30 -0.60
CA ALA A 45 -8.73 -16.82 -1.96
C ALA A 45 -9.68 -15.64 -2.23
N ALA A 46 -9.20 -14.64 -2.97
CA ALA A 46 -10.01 -13.48 -3.31
C ALA A 46 -11.22 -13.90 -4.14
N PRO A 47 -12.43 -13.37 -3.84
CA PRO A 47 -13.60 -13.65 -4.66
C PRO A 47 -13.39 -13.06 -6.06
N PRO A 48 -13.74 -13.77 -7.14
CA PRO A 48 -13.66 -13.19 -8.49
C PRO A 48 -14.51 -11.92 -8.58
N ALA A 49 -14.06 -10.92 -9.34
CA ALA A 49 -14.75 -9.63 -9.46
C ALA A 49 -16.24 -9.76 -9.85
N GLY A 50 -16.58 -10.73 -10.70
CA GLY A 50 -17.98 -11.02 -11.04
C GLY A 50 -18.82 -11.53 -9.87
N VAL A 51 -18.26 -12.42 -9.04
CA VAL A 51 -18.93 -12.95 -7.83
C VAL A 51 -19.05 -11.85 -6.78
N ALA A 52 -18.01 -11.04 -6.59
CA ALA A 52 -18.04 -9.94 -5.64
C ALA A 52 -19.07 -8.87 -6.04
N ARG A 53 -19.23 -8.60 -7.34
CA ARG A 53 -20.26 -7.69 -7.88
C ARG A 53 -21.68 -8.25 -7.72
N LEU A 54 -21.87 -9.56 -7.84
CA LEU A 54 -23.16 -10.19 -7.55
C LEU A 54 -23.48 -10.17 -6.06
N ALA A 55 -22.50 -10.47 -5.21
CA ALA A 55 -22.61 -10.41 -3.76
C ALA A 55 -22.84 -8.98 -3.23
N SER A 56 -22.41 -7.96 -3.98
CA SER A 56 -22.62 -6.56 -3.61
C SER A 56 -24.04 -6.06 -3.85
N LEU A 57 -24.93 -6.87 -4.44
CA LEU A 57 -26.35 -6.54 -4.66
C LEU A 57 -26.55 -5.16 -5.34
N GLY A 58 -25.64 -4.78 -6.24
CA GLY A 58 -25.68 -3.50 -6.96
C GLY A 58 -24.79 -2.39 -6.40
N GLU A 59 -24.15 -2.59 -5.24
CA GLU A 59 -23.28 -1.58 -4.59
C GLU A 59 -21.78 -1.98 -4.58
N PRO A 60 -21.08 -1.92 -5.74
CA PRO A 60 -19.70 -2.38 -5.85
C PRO A 60 -18.70 -1.54 -5.03
N LEU A 61 -18.97 -0.25 -4.81
CA LEU A 61 -18.10 0.61 -4.00
C LEU A 61 -18.13 0.22 -2.52
N ALA A 62 -19.31 -0.07 -1.98
CA ALA A 62 -19.46 -0.52 -0.60
C ALA A 62 -18.74 -1.87 -0.39
N MET A 63 -18.87 -2.78 -1.37
CA MET A 63 -18.15 -4.05 -1.35
C MET A 63 -16.63 -3.87 -1.39
N SER A 64 -16.10 -2.99 -2.26
CA SER A 64 -14.66 -2.68 -2.28
C SER A 64 -14.14 -2.22 -0.92
N LYS A 65 -14.85 -1.30 -0.26
CA LYS A 65 -14.50 -0.82 1.09
C LYS A 65 -14.62 -1.93 2.14
N ALA A 66 -15.66 -2.74 2.09
CA ALA A 66 -15.84 -3.88 2.99
C ALA A 66 -14.70 -4.90 2.84
N MET A 67 -14.24 -5.15 1.62
CA MET A 67 -13.09 -6.03 1.36
C MET A 67 -11.79 -5.47 1.95
N LEU A 68 -11.56 -4.15 1.83
CA LEU A 68 -10.40 -3.49 2.42
C LEU A 68 -10.44 -3.50 3.96
N LEU A 69 -11.62 -3.27 4.55
CA LEU A 69 -11.82 -3.36 5.99
C LEU A 69 -11.65 -4.79 6.51
N TYR A 70 -12.15 -5.79 5.75
CA TYR A 70 -11.93 -7.19 6.07
C TYR A 70 -10.45 -7.54 6.08
N LEU A 71 -9.69 -7.04 5.10
CA LEU A 71 -8.26 -7.26 5.03
C LEU A 71 -7.53 -6.65 6.23
N GLN A 72 -7.87 -5.41 6.60
CA GLN A 72 -7.32 -4.74 7.78
C GLN A 72 -7.66 -5.49 9.08
N ALA A 73 -8.89 -5.97 9.23
CA ALA A 73 -9.29 -6.77 10.40
C ALA A 73 -8.60 -8.13 10.45
N PHE A 74 -8.20 -8.67 9.30
CA PHE A 74 -7.48 -9.94 9.21
C PHE A 74 -6.00 -9.84 9.62
N GLU A 75 -5.42 -8.64 9.52
CA GLU A 75 -4.05 -8.37 9.98
C GLU A 75 -3.97 -8.35 11.51
N ASP A 76 -5.00 -7.85 12.19
CA ASP A 76 -5.07 -7.73 13.64
C ASP A 76 -5.70 -8.98 14.29
N GLN A 77 -5.07 -10.15 14.09
CA GLN A 77 -5.52 -11.41 14.70
C GLN A 77 -5.19 -11.43 16.20
N PRO A 78 -6.20 -11.58 17.10
CA PRO A 78 -5.95 -11.57 18.53
C PRO A 78 -5.10 -12.77 18.95
N GLY A 79 -3.96 -12.50 19.60
CA GLY A 79 -3.07 -13.51 20.19
C GLY A 79 -1.87 -13.91 19.33
N VAL A 80 -1.84 -13.54 18.04
CA VAL A 80 -0.66 -13.67 17.16
C VAL A 80 -0.58 -12.40 16.33
N SER A 81 0.39 -11.54 16.62
CA SER A 81 0.85 -10.55 15.66
C SER A 81 1.44 -11.32 14.49
N LEU A 82 0.59 -11.67 13.50
CA LEU A 82 1.04 -12.30 12.28
C LEU A 82 2.04 -11.33 11.66
N PRO A 83 3.35 -11.64 11.65
CA PRO A 83 4.30 -10.75 11.03
C PRO A 83 3.88 -10.63 9.57
N TRP A 84 3.88 -9.44 8.98
CA TRP A 84 3.52 -9.26 7.57
C TRP A 84 4.24 -10.25 6.63
N ARG A 85 5.39 -10.80 7.08
CA ARG A 85 6.17 -11.90 6.47
C ARG A 85 5.48 -13.27 6.36
N ALA A 86 4.38 -13.53 7.07
CA ALA A 86 3.67 -14.82 7.03
C ALA A 86 2.37 -14.77 6.20
N LEU A 87 1.98 -13.59 5.69
CA LEU A 87 0.83 -13.44 4.80
C LEU A 87 1.13 -14.01 3.41
N ASP A 88 0.10 -14.54 2.75
CA ASP A 88 0.17 -14.99 1.36
C ASP A 88 -0.07 -13.78 0.43
N TYR A 89 1.03 -13.28 -0.16
CA TYR A 89 1.01 -12.08 -0.99
C TYR A 89 0.30 -12.27 -2.33
N GLU A 90 0.18 -13.50 -2.82
CA GLU A 90 -0.61 -13.77 -4.02
C GLU A 90 -2.09 -13.58 -3.74
N ARG A 91 -2.56 -14.05 -2.58
CA ARG A 91 -3.95 -13.84 -2.17
C ARG A 91 -4.21 -12.37 -1.86
N LEU A 92 -3.28 -11.72 -1.15
CA LEU A 92 -3.36 -10.29 -0.85
C LEU A 92 -3.48 -9.45 -2.13
N ALA A 93 -2.62 -9.71 -3.12
CA ALA A 93 -2.66 -9.04 -4.41
C ALA A 93 -4.02 -9.27 -5.09
N GLY A 94 -4.55 -10.50 -5.08
CA GLY A 94 -5.87 -10.79 -5.64
C GLY A 94 -7.02 -10.06 -4.94
N TRP A 95 -6.94 -9.88 -3.62
CA TRP A 95 -7.93 -9.11 -2.85
C TRP A 95 -7.88 -7.62 -3.21
N LEU A 96 -6.68 -7.05 -3.29
CA LEU A 96 -6.48 -5.65 -3.69
C LEU A 96 -6.89 -5.42 -5.15
N GLU A 97 -6.57 -6.36 -6.05
CA GLU A 97 -6.98 -6.32 -7.45
C GLU A 97 -8.50 -6.37 -7.57
N THR A 98 -9.16 -7.30 -6.86
CA THR A 98 -10.62 -7.37 -6.85
C THR A 98 -11.24 -6.09 -6.30
N ALA A 99 -10.74 -5.57 -5.18
CA ALA A 99 -11.21 -4.31 -4.61
C ALA A 99 -11.02 -3.13 -5.59
N GLN A 100 -9.90 -3.09 -6.32
CA GLN A 100 -9.63 -2.08 -7.33
C GLN A 100 -10.52 -2.22 -8.57
N THR A 101 -10.87 -3.45 -8.99
CA THR A 101 -11.82 -3.65 -10.10
C THR A 101 -13.24 -3.22 -9.75
N LEU A 102 -13.63 -3.34 -8.48
CA LEU A 102 -14.93 -2.91 -7.98
C LEU A 102 -14.99 -1.39 -7.77
N ASP A 103 -13.90 -0.77 -7.32
CA ASP A 103 -13.74 0.68 -7.23
C ASP A 103 -12.46 1.16 -7.96
N PRO A 104 -12.54 1.41 -9.28
CA PRO A 104 -11.39 1.89 -10.06
C PRO A 104 -10.90 3.28 -9.65
N ARG A 105 -11.71 4.05 -8.93
CA ARG A 105 -11.39 5.43 -8.53
C ARG A 105 -10.68 5.48 -7.18
N SER A 106 -10.81 4.45 -6.36
CA SER A 106 -10.16 4.38 -5.06
C SER A 106 -8.64 4.34 -5.21
N GLN A 107 -7.97 5.28 -4.54
CA GLN A 107 -6.50 5.33 -4.41
C GLN A 107 -6.01 4.46 -3.24
N TYR A 108 -6.90 4.08 -2.32
CA TYR A 108 -6.54 3.40 -1.08
C TYR A 108 -5.88 2.04 -1.33
N ALA A 109 -6.38 1.26 -2.29
CA ALA A 109 -5.79 -0.03 -2.65
C ALA A 109 -4.34 0.11 -3.16
N LEU A 110 -4.06 1.19 -3.92
CA LEU A 110 -2.73 1.47 -4.45
C LEU A 110 -1.78 1.97 -3.37
N VAL A 111 -2.25 2.84 -2.48
CA VAL A 111 -1.47 3.34 -1.34
C VAL A 111 -1.14 2.19 -0.39
N ALA A 112 -2.10 1.33 -0.05
CA ALA A 112 -1.84 0.16 0.78
C ALA A 112 -0.83 -0.79 0.12
N ALA A 113 -0.94 -1.02 -1.19
CA ALA A 113 0.02 -1.80 -1.96
C ALA A 113 1.44 -1.21 -1.91
N SER A 114 1.60 0.09 -2.17
CA SER A 114 2.92 0.73 -2.29
C SER A 114 3.56 1.14 -0.96
N GLU A 115 2.78 1.46 0.07
CA GLU A 115 3.30 1.94 1.36
C GLU A 115 3.32 0.84 2.41
N VAL A 116 2.23 0.08 2.55
CA VAL A 116 2.08 -0.90 3.64
C VAL A 116 2.72 -2.24 3.25
N TYR A 117 2.35 -2.77 2.08
CA TYR A 117 2.73 -4.13 1.71
C TYR A 117 4.05 -4.21 0.96
N ALA A 118 4.45 -3.17 0.24
CA ALA A 118 5.77 -3.11 -0.40
C ALA A 118 6.90 -2.87 0.63
N GLY A 119 6.59 -2.38 1.84
CA GLY A 119 7.53 -2.14 2.94
C GLY A 119 8.09 -3.40 3.63
N VAL A 120 7.80 -4.60 3.11
CA VAL A 120 8.17 -5.85 3.76
C VAL A 120 9.53 -6.34 3.27
N ALA A 121 10.35 -6.81 4.22
CA ALA A 121 11.74 -7.21 4.00
C ALA A 121 11.98 -8.38 3.02
N ASP A 122 10.93 -8.95 2.41
CA ASP A 122 11.05 -10.01 1.41
C ASP A 122 11.02 -9.40 -0.01
N PRO A 123 12.14 -9.46 -0.76
CA PRO A 123 12.24 -8.84 -2.07
C PRO A 123 11.23 -9.37 -3.10
N ARG A 124 10.85 -10.66 -3.03
CA ARG A 124 9.93 -11.26 -4.01
C ARG A 124 8.52 -10.70 -3.84
N ARG A 125 8.10 -10.54 -2.61
CA ARG A 125 6.75 -10.06 -2.24
C ARG A 125 6.58 -8.59 -2.52
N ALA A 126 7.60 -7.79 -2.18
CA ALA A 126 7.64 -6.39 -2.53
C ALA A 126 7.59 -6.22 -4.05
N ARG A 127 8.41 -6.94 -4.84
CA ARG A 127 8.34 -6.91 -6.31
C ARG A 127 6.95 -7.24 -6.86
N ARG A 128 6.26 -8.24 -6.30
CA ARG A 128 4.90 -8.60 -6.73
C ARG A 128 3.93 -7.44 -6.53
N MET A 129 4.03 -6.76 -5.39
CA MET A 129 3.16 -5.63 -5.08
C MET A 129 3.49 -4.38 -5.90
N LEU A 130 4.78 -4.14 -6.18
CA LEU A 130 5.20 -3.10 -7.11
C LEU A 130 4.70 -3.38 -8.55
N ALA A 131 4.72 -4.64 -8.99
CA ALA A 131 4.18 -5.02 -10.30
C ALA A 131 2.66 -4.77 -10.39
N PHE A 132 1.91 -5.01 -9.31
CA PHE A 132 0.49 -4.66 -9.24
C PHE A 132 0.26 -3.14 -9.36
N VAL A 133 1.07 -2.33 -8.67
CA VAL A 133 1.01 -0.87 -8.75
C VAL A 133 1.34 -0.37 -10.16
N ALA A 134 2.40 -0.90 -10.79
CA ALA A 134 2.79 -0.55 -12.15
C ALA A 134 1.71 -0.92 -13.19
N GLY A 135 1.12 -2.12 -13.09
CA GLY A 135 0.01 -2.53 -13.95
C GLY A 135 -1.22 -1.64 -13.77
N SER A 136 -1.52 -1.25 -12.53
CA SER A 136 -2.61 -0.33 -12.23
C SER A 136 -2.32 1.10 -12.70
N PHE A 137 -1.07 1.54 -12.67
CA PHE A 137 -0.67 2.88 -13.12
C PHE A 137 -1.00 3.09 -14.60
N ALA A 138 -0.76 2.10 -15.46
CA ALA A 138 -1.05 2.17 -16.89
C ALA A 138 -2.53 2.49 -17.21
N ALA A 139 -3.46 2.14 -16.32
CA ALA A 139 -4.89 2.39 -16.51
C ALA A 139 -5.31 3.86 -16.26
N ASP A 140 -4.62 4.57 -15.36
CA ASP A 140 -4.85 6.00 -15.11
C ASP A 140 -3.55 6.68 -14.64
N PRO A 141 -2.61 6.95 -15.57
CA PRO A 141 -1.29 7.48 -15.23
C PRO A 141 -1.34 8.82 -14.53
N GLN A 142 -2.33 9.64 -14.87
CA GLN A 142 -2.41 11.03 -14.46
C GLN A 142 -2.93 11.20 -13.03
N ARG A 143 -3.65 10.20 -12.50
CA ARG A 143 -4.07 10.18 -11.09
C ARG A 143 -3.23 9.24 -10.22
N ARG A 144 -2.66 8.18 -10.79
CA ARG A 144 -1.96 7.12 -10.06
C ARG A 144 -0.44 7.32 -9.99
N TRP A 145 0.06 8.44 -10.51
CA TRP A 145 1.49 8.79 -10.46
C TRP A 145 2.11 8.75 -9.04
N PRO A 146 1.43 9.12 -7.93
CA PRO A 146 2.08 9.09 -6.61
C PRO A 146 2.43 7.67 -6.17
N ALA A 147 1.53 6.71 -6.43
CA ALA A 147 1.77 5.30 -6.10
C ALA A 147 2.95 4.74 -6.92
N MET A 148 3.06 5.13 -8.20
CA MET A 148 4.18 4.73 -9.05
C MET A 148 5.50 5.40 -8.64
N ALA A 149 5.48 6.68 -8.23
CA ALA A 149 6.65 7.35 -7.68
C ALA A 149 7.14 6.66 -6.40
N GLN A 150 6.22 6.28 -5.50
CA GLN A 150 6.54 5.49 -4.33
C GLN A 150 7.12 4.12 -4.70
N ALA A 151 6.56 3.45 -5.72
CA ALA A 151 7.08 2.18 -6.21
C ALA A 151 8.54 2.29 -6.69
N VAL A 152 8.89 3.38 -7.38
CA VAL A 152 10.28 3.68 -7.79
C VAL A 152 11.20 3.83 -6.57
N LEU A 153 10.76 4.59 -5.56
CA LEU A 153 11.54 4.81 -4.34
C LEU A 153 11.75 3.52 -3.54
N VAL A 154 10.73 2.68 -3.42
CA VAL A 154 10.82 1.37 -2.78
C VAL A 154 11.77 0.46 -3.56
N ALA A 155 11.67 0.41 -4.90
CA ALA A 155 12.58 -0.37 -5.74
C ALA A 155 14.04 0.07 -5.57
N LYS A 156 14.29 1.38 -5.49
CA LYS A 156 15.62 1.95 -5.27
C LYS A 156 16.17 1.67 -3.87
N HIS A 157 15.40 1.99 -2.82
CA HIS A 157 15.94 2.07 -1.46
C HIS A 157 15.76 0.79 -0.64
N GLN A 158 14.73 0.00 -0.90
CA GLN A 158 14.46 -1.23 -0.13
C GLN A 158 14.88 -2.47 -0.90
N LEU A 159 14.58 -2.53 -2.19
CA LEU A 159 14.95 -3.67 -3.04
C LEU A 159 16.38 -3.56 -3.57
N HIS A 160 16.97 -2.35 -3.56
CA HIS A 160 18.25 -2.04 -4.19
C HIS A 160 18.32 -2.49 -5.65
N ASP A 161 17.17 -2.47 -6.34
CA ASP A 161 17.01 -2.91 -7.72
C ASP A 161 16.90 -1.68 -8.61
N LEU A 162 18.07 -1.08 -8.91
CA LEU A 162 18.18 0.10 -9.75
C LEU A 162 17.62 -0.10 -11.17
N PRO A 163 17.82 -1.25 -11.85
CA PRO A 163 17.19 -1.51 -13.14
C PRO A 163 15.65 -1.48 -13.08
N LEU A 164 15.05 -2.07 -12.05
CA LEU A 164 13.60 -2.03 -11.87
C LEU A 164 13.11 -0.61 -11.60
N ALA A 165 13.80 0.12 -10.72
CA ALA A 165 13.49 1.51 -10.41
C ALA A 165 13.57 2.40 -11.67
N LEU A 166 14.58 2.19 -12.51
CA LEU A 166 14.77 2.90 -13.78
C LEU A 166 13.63 2.61 -14.77
N GLY A 167 13.20 1.35 -14.87
CA GLY A 167 12.05 0.97 -15.69
C GLY A 167 10.78 1.71 -15.28
N TYR A 168 10.48 1.72 -13.98
CA TYR A 168 9.33 2.43 -13.46
C TYR A 168 9.44 3.96 -13.62
N ALA A 169 10.61 4.54 -13.40
CA ALA A 169 10.82 5.98 -13.58
C ALA A 169 10.65 6.42 -15.05
N ARG A 170 11.06 5.56 -16.01
CA ARG A 170 10.83 5.79 -17.44
C ARG A 170 9.35 5.78 -17.79
N GLU A 171 8.62 4.76 -17.34
CA GLU A 171 7.17 4.69 -17.55
C GLU A 171 6.46 5.90 -16.94
N LEU A 172 6.88 6.32 -15.75
CA LEU A 172 6.36 7.48 -15.05
C LEU A 172 6.59 8.76 -15.86
N ARG A 173 7.80 8.99 -16.38
CA ARG A 173 8.10 10.16 -17.23
C ARG A 173 7.30 10.15 -18.54
N GLN A 174 7.12 8.99 -19.15
CA GLN A 174 6.46 8.87 -20.46
C GLN A 174 4.93 9.03 -20.37
N LEU A 175 4.31 8.48 -19.32
CA LEU A 175 2.85 8.41 -19.20
C LEU A 175 2.24 9.53 -18.34
N ALA A 176 2.96 10.04 -17.32
CA ALA A 176 2.46 11.08 -16.42
C ALA A 176 2.79 12.50 -16.95
N THR A 177 2.17 12.86 -18.09
CA THR A 177 2.46 14.12 -18.79
C THR A 177 1.55 15.29 -18.43
N GLY A 178 0.46 15.06 -17.70
CA GLY A 178 -0.52 16.11 -17.46
C GLY A 178 -0.11 17.13 -16.39
N PRO A 179 -0.86 18.24 -16.29
CA PRO A 179 -0.44 19.44 -15.57
C PRO A 179 -0.38 19.30 -14.05
N GLN A 180 -1.04 18.30 -13.46
CA GLN A 180 -0.98 18.07 -12.00
C GLN A 180 0.25 17.27 -11.55
N VAL A 181 1.09 16.81 -12.47
CA VAL A 181 2.29 16.02 -12.13
C VAL A 181 3.44 16.99 -11.88
N PRO A 182 4.04 16.99 -10.68
CA PRO A 182 5.18 17.86 -10.39
C PRO A 182 6.40 17.59 -11.30
N PRO A 183 7.21 18.60 -11.61
CA PRO A 183 8.41 18.45 -12.44
C PRO A 183 9.40 17.39 -11.94
N TRP A 184 9.64 17.33 -10.62
CA TRP A 184 10.56 16.37 -10.00
C TRP A 184 10.27 14.90 -10.34
N VAL A 185 9.00 14.56 -10.64
CA VAL A 185 8.59 13.21 -11.02
C VAL A 185 9.29 12.76 -12.30
N ARG A 186 9.52 13.69 -13.22
CA ARG A 186 10.20 13.42 -14.51
C ARG A 186 11.72 13.41 -14.34
N GLU A 187 12.23 14.12 -13.34
CA GLU A 187 13.64 14.15 -12.99
C GLU A 187 14.12 12.86 -12.31
N MET A 188 13.21 12.08 -11.72
CA MET A 188 13.54 10.81 -11.05
C MET A 188 14.36 9.86 -11.93
N GLU A 189 14.06 9.78 -13.24
CA GLU A 189 14.83 8.95 -14.18
C GLU A 189 16.30 9.38 -14.22
N ALA A 190 16.56 10.69 -14.28
CA ALA A 190 17.92 11.22 -14.34
C ALA A 190 18.70 10.93 -13.05
N PHE A 191 18.07 11.05 -11.88
CA PHE A 191 18.71 10.73 -10.61
C PHE A 191 19.07 9.25 -10.49
N ILE A 192 18.20 8.35 -10.95
CA ILE A 192 18.49 6.90 -10.94
C ILE A 192 19.63 6.58 -11.92
N LEU A 193 19.67 7.22 -13.09
CA LEU A 193 20.78 7.05 -14.04
C LEU A 193 22.11 7.55 -13.47
N GLU A 194 22.11 8.66 -12.72
CA GLU A 194 23.31 9.12 -12.01
C GLU A 194 23.76 8.11 -10.94
N ASP A 195 22.83 7.55 -10.15
CA ASP A 195 23.13 6.52 -9.15
C ASP A 195 23.65 5.21 -9.78
N MET A 196 23.31 4.95 -11.05
CA MET A 196 23.81 3.82 -11.85
C MET A 196 25.13 4.12 -12.57
N ASP A 197 25.74 5.29 -12.34
CA ASP A 197 26.95 5.79 -13.05
C ASP A 197 26.76 5.95 -14.58
N GLN A 198 25.51 6.00 -15.05
CA GLN A 198 25.16 6.21 -16.46
C GLN A 198 25.04 7.70 -16.78
N LEU A 199 26.13 8.44 -16.56
CA LEU A 199 26.14 9.90 -16.65
C LEU A 199 25.74 10.43 -18.03
N ASP A 200 26.10 9.73 -19.11
CA ASP A 200 25.71 10.12 -20.48
C ASP A 200 24.19 10.05 -20.68
N SER A 201 23.55 9.00 -20.19
CA SER A 201 22.10 8.85 -20.23
C SER A 201 21.41 9.88 -19.34
N ALA A 202 21.94 10.13 -18.13
CA ALA A 202 21.41 11.15 -17.23
C ALA A 202 21.43 12.55 -17.88
N ARG A 203 22.54 12.92 -18.54
CA ARG A 203 22.65 14.19 -19.27
C ARG A 203 21.66 14.29 -20.42
N LEU A 204 21.45 13.21 -21.16
CA LEU A 204 20.49 13.17 -22.26
C LEU A 204 19.06 13.39 -21.75
N VAL A 205 18.69 12.78 -20.61
CA VAL A 205 17.37 12.98 -20.00
C VAL A 205 17.21 14.43 -19.51
N ILE A 206 18.18 14.98 -18.78
CA ILE A 206 18.14 16.37 -18.29
C ILE A 206 18.07 17.36 -19.45
N GLY A 207 18.91 17.20 -20.47
CA GLY A 207 18.90 18.05 -21.66
C GLY A 207 17.57 17.96 -22.40
N GLY A 208 16.97 16.78 -22.50
CA GLY A 208 15.65 16.58 -23.07
C GLY A 208 14.54 17.27 -22.27
N LEU A 209 14.61 17.24 -20.93
CA LEU A 209 13.67 17.93 -20.06
C LEU A 209 13.75 19.45 -20.23
N ILE A 210 14.96 20.03 -20.27
CA ILE A 210 15.17 21.46 -20.52
C ILE A 210 14.64 21.84 -21.90
N ALA A 211 14.97 21.08 -22.95
CA ALA A 211 14.54 21.35 -24.32
C ALA A 211 13.02 21.19 -24.53
N SER A 212 12.36 20.33 -23.75
CA SER A 212 10.92 20.08 -23.87
C SER A 212 10.05 21.29 -23.48
N GLY A 213 10.60 22.26 -22.75
CA GLY A 213 9.85 23.44 -22.27
C GLY A 213 8.71 23.11 -21.30
N GLN A 214 8.65 21.87 -20.79
CA GLN A 214 7.61 21.42 -19.87
C GLN A 214 7.86 21.91 -18.42
N ILE A 215 9.07 22.39 -18.15
CA ILE A 215 9.49 22.97 -16.88
C ILE A 215 9.50 24.48 -17.04
N SER A 216 8.52 25.13 -16.42
CA SER A 216 8.28 26.57 -16.58
C SER A 216 8.95 27.43 -15.50
N ASP A 217 9.42 26.84 -14.39
CA ASP A 217 10.06 27.58 -13.31
C ASP A 217 11.53 27.91 -13.66
N PRO A 218 11.92 29.20 -13.71
CA PRO A 218 13.30 29.61 -13.93
C PRO A 218 14.32 29.01 -12.94
N HIS A 219 13.91 28.77 -11.68
CA HIS A 219 14.81 28.20 -10.67
C HIS A 219 15.09 26.72 -10.91
N GLU A 220 14.08 25.96 -11.34
CA GLU A 220 14.24 24.55 -11.70
C GLU A 220 15.11 24.42 -12.96
N LEU A 221 14.91 25.28 -13.96
CA LEU A 221 15.77 25.31 -15.16
C LEU A 221 17.23 25.62 -14.81
N ALA A 222 17.47 26.59 -13.91
CA ALA A 222 18.82 26.91 -13.43
C ALA A 222 19.43 25.77 -12.58
N PHE A 223 18.62 25.03 -11.84
CA PHE A 223 19.06 23.83 -11.12
C PHE A 223 19.47 22.71 -12.08
N LEU A 224 18.64 22.40 -13.08
CA LEU A 224 18.92 21.38 -14.09
C LEU A 224 20.13 21.74 -14.96
N ALA A 225 20.29 23.01 -15.33
CA ALA A 225 21.47 23.49 -16.06
C ALA A 225 22.76 23.31 -15.25
N ARG A 226 22.77 23.73 -13.97
CA ARG A 226 23.92 23.48 -13.08
C ARG A 226 24.22 22.00 -12.93
N ARG A 227 23.20 21.15 -12.83
CA ARG A 227 23.38 19.69 -12.76
C ARG A 227 23.99 19.11 -14.05
N LEU A 228 23.58 19.60 -15.21
CA LEU A 228 24.15 19.18 -16.49
C LEU A 228 25.65 19.50 -16.58
N ASP A 229 26.06 20.66 -16.07
CA ASP A 229 27.47 21.06 -15.97
C ASP A 229 28.25 20.18 -15.00
N GLU A 230 27.68 19.89 -13.80
CA GLU A 230 28.29 19.00 -12.82
C GLU A 230 28.52 17.58 -13.35
N LEU A 231 27.53 17.01 -14.06
CA LEU A 231 27.66 15.69 -14.67
C LEU A 231 28.75 15.67 -15.76
N SER A 232 28.88 16.77 -16.50
CA SER A 232 29.92 16.92 -17.52
C SER A 232 31.32 17.03 -16.90
N ALA A 233 31.44 17.74 -15.77
CA ALA A 233 32.68 17.84 -15.01
C ALA A 233 33.08 16.50 -14.34
N LYS A 234 32.12 15.74 -13.80
CA LYS A 234 32.37 14.40 -13.22
C LYS A 234 32.92 13.42 -14.26
N LYS A 235 32.43 13.48 -15.51
CA LYS A 235 32.93 12.64 -16.60
C LYS A 235 34.35 13.02 -17.06
N ALA A 236 34.70 14.30 -16.98
CA ALA A 236 36.01 14.80 -17.42
C ALA A 236 37.16 14.46 -16.44
N LYS A 237 36.82 13.89 -15.27
CA LYS A 237 37.74 13.51 -14.20
C LYS A 237 37.98 12.00 -14.19
#